data_AF-A0AAV2ZBB4-F1
#
_entry.id   AF-A0AAV2ZBB4-F1
#
_cell.length_a   1.000
_cell.length_b   1.000
_cell.length_c   1.000
_cell.angle_alpha   90.00
_cell.angle_beta   90.00
_cell.angle_gamma   90.00
#
_symmetry.space_group_name_H-M   'P 1'
#
loop_
_entity.id
_entity.type
_entity.pdbx_description
1 polymer ?
#
loop_
_entity_poly.entity_id
_entity_poly.type
_entity_poly.pdbx_seq_one_letter_code
_entity_poly.pdbx_strand_id
1 'polypeptide(L)'
;MANYVDQDTDEEELHGKTVKWATITVYEFGVDIGPSSVPTKGGPPIGLAGRPEFTWSTRVGEMAECSEGVHRFTREERVALLRAAGVSDNMITRHARETNIVLQSRRRSLTETLVESESDEDDDDDVDDVDVMDAFLRPRVCKRPALDSGAPFVRRSRMIPTNYVW
;
A
#
# COMPACT_ATOMS: atom_id res chain seq x y z
N MET A 1 51.80 53.48 20.10
CA MET A 1 51.66 52.12 19.53
C MET A 1 50.76 51.33 20.45
N ALA A 2 49.47 51.26 20.12
CA ALA A 2 48.51 50.43 20.84
C ALA A 2 48.39 49.11 20.07
N ASN A 3 48.74 48.00 20.71
CA ASN A 3 48.53 46.66 20.16
C ASN A 3 47.04 46.33 20.31
N TYR A 4 46.34 46.26 19.18
CA TYR A 4 45.01 45.67 19.10
C TYR A 4 45.20 44.17 19.02
N VAL A 5 44.81 43.46 20.08
CA VAL A 5 44.83 42.00 20.15
C VAL A 5 43.65 41.53 19.31
N ASP A 6 43.94 40.85 18.20
CA ASP A 6 42.94 40.05 17.49
C ASP A 6 42.41 39.02 18.49
N GLN A 7 41.14 39.17 18.83
CA GLN A 7 40.42 38.15 19.58
C GLN A 7 40.07 37.09 18.56
N ASP A 8 40.80 35.98 18.61
CA ASP A 8 40.38 34.71 18.01
C ASP A 8 38.99 34.40 18.57
N THR A 9 37.95 34.75 17.80
CA THR A 9 36.61 34.21 18.00
C THR A 9 36.68 32.74 17.63
N ASP A 10 36.95 31.92 18.65
CA ASP A 10 36.64 30.51 18.65
C ASP A 10 35.13 30.36 18.41
N GLU A 11 34.72 30.37 17.15
CA GLU A 11 33.41 29.89 16.75
C GLU A 11 33.39 28.39 17.04
N GLU A 12 33.05 28.04 18.29
CA GLU A 12 32.65 26.69 18.65
C GLU A 12 31.41 26.36 17.82
N GLU A 13 31.66 25.80 16.64
CA GLU A 13 30.69 25.17 15.77
C GLU A 13 29.97 24.12 16.63
N LEU A 14 28.78 24.49 17.12
CA LEU A 14 27.87 23.61 17.85
C LEU A 14 27.43 22.52 16.88
N HIS A 15 28.25 21.47 16.80
CA HIS A 15 27.97 20.27 16.03
C HIS A 15 26.77 19.57 16.64
N GLY A 16 25.58 19.96 16.19
CA GLY A 16 24.33 19.34 16.55
C GLY A 16 24.43 17.84 16.28
N LYS A 17 24.15 17.03 17.30
CA LYS A 17 24.12 15.57 17.17
C LYS A 17 23.10 15.21 16.10
N THR A 18 23.54 14.57 15.03
CA THR A 18 22.70 14.20 13.89
C THR A 18 22.60 12.69 13.79
N VAL A 19 21.39 12.17 13.62
CA VAL A 19 21.13 10.73 13.37
C VAL A 19 21.00 10.51 11.88
N LYS A 20 21.76 9.54 11.34
CA LYS A 20 21.70 9.14 9.94
C LYS A 20 21.41 7.64 9.83
N TRP A 21 20.56 7.29 8.88
CA TRP A 21 20.23 5.90 8.59
C TRP A 21 21.29 5.36 7.65
N ALA A 22 21.99 4.31 8.06
CA ALA A 22 23.11 3.77 7.28
C ALA A 22 22.76 2.46 6.57
N THR A 23 21.87 1.67 7.15
CA THR A 23 21.62 0.28 6.74
C THR A 23 20.12 0.01 6.67
N ILE A 24 19.71 -0.65 5.59
CA ILE A 24 18.36 -1.15 5.39
C ILE A 24 18.42 -2.67 5.48
N THR A 25 17.52 -3.27 6.27
CA THR A 25 17.32 -4.72 6.29
C THR A 25 16.00 -5.02 5.62
N VAL A 26 16.04 -5.87 4.59
CA VAL A 26 14.87 -6.28 3.83
C VAL A 26 14.48 -7.69 4.21
N TYR A 27 13.20 -7.86 4.51
CA TYR A 27 12.57 -9.15 4.76
C TYR A 27 11.60 -9.43 3.61
N GLU A 28 11.90 -10.45 2.82
CA GLU A 28 11.06 -10.87 1.70
C GLU A 28 10.19 -12.02 2.16
N PHE A 29 8.87 -11.88 2.01
CA PHE A 29 7.90 -12.88 2.42
C PHE A 29 7.23 -13.50 1.20
N GLY A 30 7.00 -14.81 1.26
CA GLY A 30 6.15 -15.50 0.31
C GLY A 30 4.69 -15.02 0.40
N VAL A 31 3.88 -15.42 -0.58
CA VAL A 31 2.44 -15.17 -0.58
C VAL A 31 1.73 -16.23 0.25
N ASP A 32 0.75 -15.83 1.05
CA ASP A 32 -0.14 -16.74 1.77
C ASP A 32 -1.56 -16.14 1.87
N ILE A 33 -2.50 -16.85 2.47
CA ILE A 33 -3.84 -16.33 2.79
C ILE A 33 -3.71 -15.24 3.86
N GLY A 34 -4.24 -14.05 3.56
CA GLY A 34 -4.17 -12.89 4.45
C GLY A 34 -5.55 -12.33 4.81
N PRO A 35 -6.26 -12.86 5.82
CA PRO A 35 -7.66 -12.49 6.10
C PRO A 35 -7.86 -11.01 6.47
N SER A 36 -6.80 -10.30 6.86
CA SER A 36 -6.84 -8.86 7.14
C SER A 36 -7.07 -8.01 5.88
N SER A 37 -6.72 -8.52 4.70
CA SER A 37 -6.88 -7.82 3.43
C SER A 37 -8.14 -8.29 2.71
N VAL A 38 -9.26 -7.60 2.92
CA VAL A 38 -10.54 -7.89 2.26
C VAL A 38 -10.60 -7.12 0.92
N PRO A 39 -10.36 -7.76 -0.24
CA PRO A 39 -10.37 -7.07 -1.54
C PRO A 39 -11.77 -6.54 -1.86
N THR A 40 -11.85 -5.32 -2.38
CA THR A 40 -13.15 -4.66 -2.69
C THR A 40 -13.95 -5.37 -3.77
N LYS A 41 -13.27 -6.02 -4.73
CA LYS A 41 -13.90 -6.78 -5.83
C LYS A 41 -14.19 -8.24 -5.47
N GLY A 42 -13.98 -8.64 -4.22
CA GLY A 42 -14.11 -10.02 -3.76
C GLY A 42 -12.94 -10.91 -4.18
N GLY A 43 -13.15 -12.23 -4.09
CA GLY A 43 -12.09 -13.21 -4.28
C GLY A 43 -11.32 -13.51 -2.99
N PRO A 44 -10.36 -14.44 -3.04
CA PRO A 44 -9.63 -14.83 -1.84
C PRO A 44 -8.73 -13.68 -1.36
N PRO A 45 -8.61 -13.48 -0.05
CA PRO A 45 -7.71 -12.51 0.54
C PRO A 45 -6.25 -13.02 0.42
N ILE A 46 -5.33 -12.16 -0.02
CA ILE A 46 -3.89 -12.46 -0.12
C ILE A 46 -3.16 -11.69 0.97
N GLY A 47 -2.12 -12.29 1.52
CA GLY A 47 -1.24 -11.72 2.50
C GLY A 47 0.17 -12.26 2.36
N LEU A 48 0.96 -12.02 3.39
CA LEU A 48 2.33 -12.48 3.49
C LEU A 48 2.38 -13.74 4.34
N ALA A 49 3.27 -14.66 3.99
CA ALA A 49 3.57 -15.83 4.81
C ALA A 49 4.06 -15.40 6.21
N GLY A 50 3.87 -16.25 7.22
CA GLY A 50 4.24 -15.93 8.59
C GLY A 50 5.75 -15.80 8.85
N ARG A 51 6.59 -16.22 7.90
CA ARG A 51 8.06 -16.14 7.97
C ARG A 51 8.65 -15.61 6.67
N PRO A 52 9.71 -14.80 6.73
CA PRO A 52 10.41 -14.36 5.54
C PRO A 52 11.11 -15.55 4.89
N GLU A 53 11.06 -15.61 3.56
CA GLU A 53 11.82 -16.56 2.76
C GLU A 53 13.28 -16.11 2.63
N PHE A 54 13.49 -14.79 2.55
CA PHE A 54 14.82 -14.20 2.45
C PHE A 54 14.96 -12.99 3.37
N THR A 55 16.17 -12.82 3.90
CA THR A 55 16.55 -11.65 4.68
C THR A 55 17.94 -11.22 4.26
N TRP A 56 18.08 -9.94 3.95
CA TRP A 56 19.36 -9.37 3.54
C TRP A 56 19.42 -7.89 3.92
N SER A 57 20.63 -7.32 3.89
CA SER A 57 20.87 -5.93 4.25
C SER A 57 21.67 -5.19 3.18
N THR A 58 21.43 -3.89 3.04
CA THR A 58 22.15 -3.00 2.11
C THR A 58 22.35 -1.63 2.75
N ARG A 59 23.20 -0.78 2.16
CA ARG A 59 23.29 0.62 2.60
C ARG A 59 22.15 1.46 2.03
N VAL A 60 21.77 2.49 2.78
CA VAL A 60 20.83 3.50 2.29
C VAL A 60 21.44 4.20 1.07
N GLY A 61 20.69 4.27 -0.04
CA GLY A 61 21.13 4.92 -1.29
C GLY A 61 21.73 3.99 -2.36
N GLU A 62 22.08 2.74 -2.03
CA GLU A 62 22.64 1.78 -3.00
C GLU A 62 21.60 1.08 -3.89
N MET A 63 20.32 1.30 -3.63
CA MET A 63 19.22 0.67 -4.36
C MET A 63 18.20 1.71 -4.80
N ALA A 64 18.02 1.87 -6.10
CA ALA A 64 16.76 2.22 -6.75
C ALA A 64 16.92 2.04 -8.26
N GLU A 65 15.85 1.67 -8.96
CA GLU A 65 15.69 2.10 -10.36
C GLU A 65 14.24 2.00 -10.85
N CYS A 66 13.36 1.23 -10.22
CA CYS A 66 11.94 1.17 -10.60
C CYS A 66 11.03 0.97 -9.38
N SER A 67 10.20 1.96 -9.06
CA SER A 67 9.01 1.72 -8.23
C SER A 67 7.84 1.44 -9.16
N GLU A 68 7.52 0.16 -9.38
CA GLU A 68 6.19 -0.17 -9.88
C GLU A 68 5.19 0.26 -8.78
N GLY A 69 4.22 1.10 -9.14
CA GLY A 69 3.23 1.61 -8.19
C GLY A 69 2.43 0.48 -7.52
N VAL A 70 1.45 0.84 -6.69
CA VAL A 70 0.63 -0.15 -5.99
C VAL A 70 -0.11 -1.05 -7.00
N HIS A 71 0.35 -2.29 -7.11
CA HIS A 71 -0.25 -3.30 -7.98
C HIS A 71 -1.56 -3.82 -7.37
N ARG A 72 -2.63 -3.83 -8.17
CA ARG A 72 -3.94 -4.34 -7.76
C ARG A 72 -4.28 -5.61 -8.52
N PHE A 73 -4.13 -6.74 -7.84
CA PHE A 73 -4.45 -8.05 -8.41
C PHE A 73 -5.95 -8.25 -8.64
N THR A 74 -6.31 -8.86 -9.77
CA THR A 74 -7.66 -9.35 -10.05
C THR A 74 -8.00 -10.59 -9.22
N ARG A 75 -9.27 -11.01 -9.24
CA ARG A 75 -9.69 -12.22 -8.52
C ARG A 75 -8.93 -13.46 -9.00
N GLU A 76 -8.76 -13.59 -10.31
CA GLU A 76 -8.11 -14.73 -10.96
C GLU A 76 -6.61 -14.76 -10.67
N GLU A 77 -5.96 -13.59 -10.73
CA GLU A 77 -4.54 -13.43 -10.38
C GLU A 77 -4.29 -13.83 -8.92
N ARG A 78 -5.19 -13.48 -8.00
CA ARG A 78 -5.09 -13.87 -6.59
C ARG A 78 -5.21 -15.37 -6.39
N VAL A 79 -6.14 -16.02 -7.09
CA VAL A 79 -6.27 -17.48 -7.07
C VAL A 79 -5.00 -18.14 -7.61
N ALA A 80 -4.45 -17.63 -8.72
CA ALA A 80 -3.22 -18.14 -9.31
C ALA A 80 -2.02 -18.01 -8.36
N LEU A 81 -1.88 -16.86 -7.69
CA LEU A 81 -0.84 -16.63 -6.68
C LEU A 81 -0.93 -17.62 -5.51
N LEU A 82 -2.13 -17.82 -4.96
CA LEU A 82 -2.34 -18.74 -3.84
C LEU A 82 -2.11 -20.20 -4.23
N ARG A 83 -2.52 -20.60 -5.44
CA ARG A 83 -2.21 -21.93 -5.98
C ARG A 83 -0.72 -22.14 -6.15
N ALA A 84 -0.01 -21.14 -6.68
CA ALA A 84 1.44 -21.18 -6.82
C ALA A 84 2.15 -21.28 -5.45
N ALA A 85 1.56 -20.70 -4.40
CA ALA A 85 2.03 -20.83 -3.03
C ALA A 85 1.66 -22.18 -2.35
N GLY A 86 1.00 -23.10 -3.05
CA GLY A 86 0.62 -24.41 -2.52
C GLY A 86 -0.66 -24.42 -1.67
N VAL A 87 -1.44 -23.33 -1.68
CA VAL A 87 -2.72 -23.26 -0.99
C VAL A 87 -3.76 -24.10 -1.74
N SER A 88 -4.51 -24.94 -1.01
CA SER A 88 -5.52 -25.81 -1.61
C SER A 88 -6.76 -25.03 -2.10
N ASP A 89 -7.38 -25.52 -3.18
CA ASP A 89 -8.57 -24.89 -3.75
C ASP A 89 -9.75 -24.80 -2.75
N ASN A 90 -9.86 -25.75 -1.83
CA ASN A 90 -10.87 -25.70 -0.76
C ASN A 90 -10.63 -24.51 0.18
N MET A 91 -9.38 -24.29 0.59
CA MET A 91 -9.03 -23.13 1.41
C MET A 91 -9.27 -21.81 0.66
N ILE A 92 -8.86 -21.74 -0.61
CA ILE A 92 -9.07 -20.55 -1.45
C ILE A 92 -10.57 -20.23 -1.59
N THR A 93 -11.40 -21.23 -1.89
CA THR A 93 -12.85 -21.04 -2.08
C THR A 93 -13.54 -20.63 -0.79
N ARG A 94 -13.16 -21.24 0.35
CA ARG A 94 -13.64 -20.86 1.68
C ARG A 94 -13.37 -19.38 1.98
N HIS A 95 -12.13 -18.94 1.85
CA HIS A 95 -11.78 -17.55 2.18
C HIS A 95 -12.33 -16.53 1.17
N ALA A 96 -12.52 -16.91 -0.08
CA ALA A 96 -13.23 -16.09 -1.05
C ALA A 96 -14.70 -15.88 -0.64
N ARG A 97 -15.35 -16.92 -0.09
CA ARG A 97 -16.71 -16.81 0.44
C ARG A 97 -16.76 -15.89 1.66
N GLU A 98 -15.83 -16.05 2.59
CA GLU A 98 -15.72 -15.19 3.79
C GLU A 98 -15.54 -13.71 3.40
N THR A 99 -14.70 -13.43 2.40
CA THR A 99 -14.52 -12.08 1.86
C THR A 99 -15.84 -11.49 1.36
N ASN A 100 -16.62 -12.25 0.61
CA ASN A 100 -17.91 -11.79 0.08
C ASN A 100 -18.92 -11.50 1.19
N ILE A 101 -18.92 -12.29 2.27
CA ILE A 101 -19.76 -12.04 3.44
C ILE A 101 -19.39 -10.68 4.04
N VAL A 102 -18.10 -10.42 4.27
CA VAL A 102 -17.64 -9.13 4.80
C VAL A 102 -18.06 -7.97 3.90
N LEU A 103 -17.90 -8.10 2.57
CA LEU A 103 -18.32 -7.06 1.62
C LEU A 103 -19.83 -6.82 1.62
N GLN A 104 -20.63 -7.88 1.77
CA GLN A 104 -22.08 -7.77 1.89
C GLN A 104 -22.47 -7.07 3.19
N SER A 105 -21.86 -7.44 4.31
CA SER A 105 -22.07 -6.75 5.60
C SER A 105 -21.72 -5.27 5.50
N ARG A 106 -20.55 -4.92 4.94
CA ARG A 106 -20.15 -3.51 4.75
C ARG A 106 -21.15 -2.72 3.91
N ARG A 107 -21.69 -3.33 2.86
CA ARG A 107 -22.67 -2.67 1.99
C ARG A 107 -23.98 -2.38 2.72
N ARG A 108 -24.46 -3.34 3.52
CA ARG A 108 -25.68 -3.17 4.33
C ARG A 108 -25.49 -2.10 5.39
N SER A 109 -24.36 -2.12 6.10
CA SER A 109 -24.07 -1.08 7.10
C SER A 109 -23.93 0.30 6.47
N LEU A 110 -23.33 0.42 5.28
CA LEU A 110 -23.23 1.70 4.58
C LEU A 110 -24.62 2.23 4.18
N THR A 111 -25.51 1.36 3.68
CA THR A 111 -26.89 1.77 3.37
C THR A 111 -27.68 2.16 4.61
N GLU A 112 -27.50 1.46 5.74
CA GLU A 112 -28.14 1.82 7.01
C GLU A 112 -27.68 3.21 7.48
N THR A 113 -26.38 3.50 7.42
CA THR A 113 -25.87 4.82 7.82
C THR A 113 -26.33 5.97 6.93
N LEU A 114 -26.54 5.72 5.63
CA LEU A 114 -27.09 6.74 4.72
C LEU A 114 -28.54 7.08 5.07
N VAL A 115 -29.35 6.05 5.27
CA VAL A 115 -30.79 6.19 5.61
C VAL A 115 -30.97 6.86 6.97
N GLU A 116 -30.07 6.63 7.94
CA GLU A 116 -30.08 7.34 9.23
C GLU A 116 -29.78 8.84 9.08
N SER A 117 -28.79 9.22 8.26
CA SER A 117 -28.49 10.64 7.98
C SER A 117 -29.53 11.37 7.12
N GLU A 118 -30.30 10.65 6.29
CA GLU A 118 -31.43 11.22 5.54
C GLU A 118 -32.66 11.49 6.44
N SER A 119 -32.68 10.98 7.67
CA SER A 119 -33.78 11.18 8.63
C SER A 119 -33.55 12.29 9.67
N ASP A 120 -32.40 12.98 9.60
CA ASP A 120 -32.04 14.10 10.49
C ASP A 120 -32.10 15.48 9.79
N GLU A 121 -32.61 15.57 8.54
CA GLU A 121 -32.82 16.82 7.79
C GLU A 121 -34.31 17.08 7.52
N ASP A 122 -35.08 17.36 8.57
CA ASP A 122 -36.39 18.02 8.50
C ASP A 122 -36.26 19.42 9.15
N ASP A 123 -35.61 20.38 8.48
CA ASP A 123 -35.79 21.82 8.70
C ASP A 123 -35.28 22.60 7.45
N ASP A 124 -36.24 22.97 6.59
CA ASP A 124 -36.32 24.06 5.59
C ASP A 124 -35.08 24.45 4.73
N ASP A 125 -35.12 24.18 3.41
CA ASP A 125 -35.18 25.17 2.31
C ASP A 125 -34.76 24.57 0.94
N ASP A 126 -35.64 24.70 -0.06
CA ASP A 126 -35.45 24.29 -1.46
C ASP A 126 -34.20 24.91 -2.12
N VAL A 127 -33.20 24.10 -2.51
CA VAL A 127 -32.19 24.49 -3.54
C VAL A 127 -31.71 23.31 -4.40
N ASP A 128 -31.75 23.58 -5.71
CA ASP A 128 -31.49 22.80 -6.94
C ASP A 128 -30.54 21.58 -6.93
N ASP A 129 -30.99 20.54 -7.65
CA ASP A 129 -30.30 19.34 -8.14
C ASP A 129 -28.82 19.55 -8.51
N VAL A 130 -27.92 18.89 -7.79
CA VAL A 130 -26.58 18.54 -8.31
C VAL A 130 -26.20 17.10 -7.98
N ASP A 131 -25.86 16.34 -9.02
CA ASP A 131 -25.38 14.95 -9.04
C ASP A 131 -24.16 14.70 -8.12
N VAL A 132 -24.37 14.41 -6.82
CA VAL A 132 -23.29 14.07 -5.88
C VAL A 132 -22.92 12.57 -5.91
N MET A 133 -23.72 11.72 -6.56
CA MET A 133 -23.54 10.25 -6.52
C MET A 133 -22.51 9.68 -7.52
N ASP A 134 -22.04 10.44 -8.52
CA ASP A 134 -21.19 9.90 -9.60
C ASP A 134 -19.66 10.03 -9.34
N ALA A 135 -19.25 10.74 -8.29
CA ALA A 135 -17.82 11.07 -8.11
C ALA A 135 -16.99 9.98 -7.40
N PHE A 136 -17.60 9.12 -6.57
CA PHE A 136 -16.85 8.18 -5.71
C PHE A 136 -16.76 6.74 -6.24
N LEU A 137 -17.50 6.40 -7.30
CA LEU A 137 -17.50 5.06 -7.89
C LEU A 137 -16.71 4.93 -9.19
N ARG A 138 -16.15 6.03 -9.73
CA ARG A 138 -15.37 5.99 -10.97
C ARG A 138 -14.04 5.25 -10.76
N PRO A 139 -13.82 4.08 -11.40
CA PRO A 139 -12.52 3.43 -11.38
C PRO A 139 -11.54 4.33 -12.13
N ARG A 140 -10.42 4.70 -11.51
CA ARG A 140 -9.27 5.22 -12.26
C ARG A 140 -8.83 4.13 -13.23
N VAL A 141 -9.20 4.28 -14.51
CA VAL A 141 -8.76 3.42 -15.61
C VAL A 141 -7.27 3.68 -15.81
N CYS A 142 -6.43 2.86 -15.18
CA CYS A 142 -5.04 2.76 -15.57
C CYS A 142 -5.00 1.98 -16.89
N LYS A 143 -4.67 2.65 -18.00
CA LYS A 143 -4.39 2.00 -19.28
C LYS A 143 -3.29 0.97 -19.08
N ARG A 144 -3.58 -0.30 -19.36
CA ARG A 144 -2.59 -1.39 -19.34
C ARG A 144 -1.65 -1.21 -20.54
N PRO A 145 -0.31 -1.19 -20.38
CA PRO A 145 0.56 -1.52 -21.49
C PRO A 145 0.33 -2.99 -21.88
N ALA A 146 0.40 -3.28 -23.17
CA ALA A 146 0.17 -4.61 -23.71
C ALA A 146 1.09 -5.64 -23.03
N LEU A 147 0.50 -6.76 -22.60
CA LEU A 147 1.23 -7.93 -22.10
C LEU A 147 2.11 -8.48 -23.23
N ASP A 148 3.41 -8.23 -23.15
CA ASP A 148 4.40 -9.12 -23.77
C ASP A 148 4.62 -10.32 -22.85
N SER A 149 4.76 -11.50 -23.44
CA SER A 149 4.77 -12.78 -22.76
C SER A 149 6.07 -12.97 -21.97
N GLY A 150 6.03 -12.66 -20.69
CA GLY A 150 7.08 -13.03 -19.75
C GLY A 150 6.75 -12.48 -18.38
N ALA A 151 6.45 -13.33 -17.40
CA ALA A 151 6.17 -12.92 -16.03
C ALA A 151 7.34 -12.07 -15.48
N PRO A 152 7.18 -10.75 -15.31
CA PRO A 152 8.28 -9.89 -14.87
C PRO A 152 8.64 -10.14 -13.40
N PHE A 153 7.75 -10.76 -12.62
CA PHE A 153 7.97 -11.09 -11.21
C PHE A 153 9.08 -12.12 -10.94
N VAL A 154 9.62 -12.76 -11.99
CA VAL A 154 10.77 -13.67 -11.86
C VAL A 154 12.10 -12.93 -12.08
N ARG A 155 12.08 -11.67 -12.55
CA ARG A 155 13.28 -10.86 -12.74
C ARG A 155 13.47 -9.94 -11.53
N ARG A 156 14.48 -10.24 -10.71
CA ARG A 156 14.83 -9.52 -9.47
C ARG A 156 15.29 -8.08 -9.75
N SER A 157 14.34 -7.17 -9.92
CA SER A 157 14.58 -5.73 -9.83
C SER A 157 14.57 -5.34 -8.35
N ARG A 158 15.73 -4.87 -7.86
CA ARG A 158 15.99 -4.49 -6.47
C ARG A 158 15.19 -3.22 -6.11
N MET A 159 14.08 -3.40 -5.39
CA MET A 159 13.11 -2.33 -5.08
C MET A 159 13.29 -1.80 -3.64
N ILE A 160 14.11 -0.78 -3.44
CA ILE A 160 13.92 0.17 -2.34
C ILE A 160 14.02 1.58 -2.93
N PRO A 161 13.14 2.53 -2.57
CA PRO A 161 13.26 3.92 -3.03
C PRO A 161 14.51 4.61 -2.44
N THR A 162 15.25 5.34 -3.28
CA THR A 162 16.37 6.21 -2.87
C THR A 162 15.93 7.48 -2.15
N ASN A 163 14.66 7.86 -2.26
CA ASN A 163 14.16 9.12 -1.71
C ASN A 163 13.68 8.97 -0.25
N TYR A 164 14.64 8.72 0.65
CA TYR A 164 14.56 9.26 2.01
C TYR A 164 15.46 10.50 2.04
N VAL A 165 15.04 11.55 1.34
CA VAL A 165 15.69 12.87 1.38
C VAL A 165 15.01 13.68 2.49
N TRP A 166 15.81 14.11 3.47
CA TRP A 166 15.44 15.11 4.48
C TRP A 166 16.04 16.45 4.06
#